data_AF-A0A0J9U734-F1
#
_entry.id   AF-A0A0J9U734-F1
#
_cell.length_a   1.000
_cell.length_b   1.000
_cell.length_c   1.000
_cell.angle_alpha   90.00
_cell.angle_beta   90.00
_cell.angle_gamma   90.00
#
_symmetry.space_group_name_H-M   'P 1'
#
loop_
_entity.id
_entity.type
_entity.pdbx_description
1 polymer ?
#
loop_
_entity_poly.entity_id
_entity_poly.type
_entity_poly.pdbx_seq_one_letter_code
_entity_poly.pdbx_strand_id
1 'polypeptide(L)'
;MFECLVGWPPFCAEDSHDTYRKIVNWRQTLYFPDDITLGTDAEHLIRSMVCNTENRLGRGGAHEIKGHAFFRGVEFDSLRRIRAPFEPRLTSNIDTTYFPTDEIDQTDNATVLKAQAIQQGHKVEESPEMSLPFIGYTFKRFDNNFR
;
A
#
# COMPACT_ATOMS: atom_id res chain seq x y z
N MET A 1 -9.04 -3.61 4.85
CA MET A 1 -10.18 -3.92 5.74
C MET A 1 -10.70 -5.32 5.48
N PHE A 2 -11.32 -5.61 4.32
CA PHE A 2 -11.80 -6.96 4.00
C PHE A 2 -10.72 -8.01 4.24
N GLU A 3 -9.54 -7.85 3.65
CA GLU A 3 -8.41 -8.78 3.83
C GLU A 3 -7.98 -8.98 5.28
N CYS A 4 -8.00 -7.94 6.12
CA CYS A 4 -7.64 -8.08 7.53
C CYS A 4 -8.68 -8.87 8.35
N LEU A 5 -9.95 -8.84 7.92
CA LEU A 5 -11.06 -9.53 8.60
C LEU A 5 -11.31 -10.92 8.03
N VAL A 6 -11.02 -11.12 6.75
CA VAL A 6 -11.30 -12.35 5.99
C VAL A 6 -10.04 -13.21 5.78
N GLY A 7 -8.86 -12.60 5.77
CA GLY A 7 -7.56 -13.26 5.56
C GLY A 7 -7.05 -13.22 4.12
N TRP A 8 -7.83 -12.74 3.16
CA TRP A 8 -7.45 -12.62 1.75
C TRP A 8 -8.20 -11.46 1.05
N PRO A 9 -7.67 -10.88 -0.05
CA PRO A 9 -8.28 -9.73 -0.71
C PRO A 9 -9.55 -10.11 -1.49
N PRO A 10 -10.61 -9.27 -1.51
CA PRO A 10 -11.96 -9.66 -1.95
C PRO A 10 -12.07 -10.15 -3.41
N PHE A 11 -11.07 -9.88 -4.25
CA PHE A 11 -11.04 -10.26 -5.65
C PHE A 11 -9.85 -11.17 -6.00
N CYS A 12 -9.28 -11.85 -5.00
CA CYS A 12 -8.17 -12.79 -5.20
C CYS A 12 -8.51 -13.83 -6.28
N ALA A 13 -7.58 -14.05 -7.20
CA ALA A 13 -7.65 -15.06 -8.24
C ALA A 13 -6.24 -15.54 -8.58
N GLU A 14 -6.13 -16.70 -9.24
CA GLU A 14 -4.84 -17.25 -9.66
C GLU A 14 -4.15 -16.39 -10.72
N ASP A 15 -4.92 -15.77 -11.62
CA ASP A 15 -4.42 -14.88 -12.66
C ASP A 15 -4.87 -13.42 -12.47
N SER A 16 -4.01 -12.52 -12.94
CA SER A 16 -4.21 -11.08 -12.95
C SER A 16 -5.43 -10.65 -13.78
N HIS A 17 -5.69 -11.33 -14.90
CA HIS A 17 -6.82 -11.01 -15.77
C HIS A 17 -8.15 -11.39 -15.11
N ASP A 18 -8.18 -12.48 -14.35
CA ASP A 18 -9.35 -12.87 -13.56
C ASP A 18 -9.59 -11.94 -12.38
N THR A 19 -8.53 -11.50 -11.72
CA THR A 19 -8.61 -10.45 -10.68
C THR A 19 -9.25 -9.19 -11.26
N TYR A 20 -8.81 -8.76 -12.45
CA TYR A 20 -9.41 -7.62 -13.16
C TYR A 20 -10.90 -7.84 -13.47
N ARG A 21 -11.27 -8.99 -14.03
CA ARG A 21 -12.69 -9.33 -14.31
C ARG A 21 -13.53 -9.30 -13.05
N LYS A 22 -13.01 -9.83 -11.93
CA LYS A 22 -13.69 -9.79 -10.63
C LYS A 22 -13.90 -8.36 -10.15
N ILE A 23 -12.89 -7.49 -10.25
CA ILE A 23 -13.01 -6.08 -9.86
C ILE A 23 -14.06 -5.35 -10.72
N VAL A 24 -14.05 -5.54 -12.03
CA VAL A 24 -15.03 -4.92 -12.93
C VAL A 24 -16.45 -5.39 -12.60
N ASN A 25 -16.62 -6.69 -12.35
CA ASN A 25 -17.89 -7.30 -12.00
C ASN A 25 -18.16 -7.38 -10.48
N TRP A 26 -17.60 -6.45 -9.69
CA TRP A 26 -17.61 -6.47 -8.22
C TRP A 26 -18.98 -6.74 -7.59
N ARG A 27 -20.07 -6.28 -8.23
CA ARG A 27 -21.45 -6.50 -7.75
C ARG A 27 -21.82 -7.98 -7.62
N GLN A 28 -21.26 -8.82 -8.47
CA GLN A 28 -21.52 -10.25 -8.53
C GLN A 28 -20.42 -11.08 -7.86
N THR A 29 -19.22 -10.51 -7.73
CA THR A 29 -18.02 -11.24 -7.29
C THR A 29 -17.57 -10.87 -5.88
N LEU A 30 -18.07 -9.77 -5.31
CA LEU A 30 -17.88 -9.46 -3.89
C LEU A 30 -18.73 -10.40 -3.05
N TYR A 31 -18.07 -11.40 -2.46
CA TYR A 31 -18.67 -12.41 -1.61
C TYR A 31 -18.02 -12.39 -0.22
N PHE A 32 -18.83 -12.58 0.81
CA PHE A 32 -18.40 -12.72 2.19
C PHE A 32 -18.56 -14.19 2.58
N PRO A 33 -17.48 -14.88 2.97
CA PRO A 33 -17.54 -16.30 3.33
C PRO A 33 -18.44 -16.57 4.54
N ASP A 34 -19.27 -17.62 4.45
CA ASP A 34 -20.23 -17.99 5.51
C ASP A 34 -19.54 -18.51 6.79
N ASP A 35 -18.30 -18.99 6.66
CA ASP A 35 -17.45 -19.46 7.77
C ASP A 35 -16.77 -18.33 8.56
N ILE A 36 -16.88 -17.08 8.09
CA ILE A 36 -16.29 -15.92 8.74
C ILE A 36 -17.39 -15.02 9.28
N THR A 37 -17.43 -14.87 10.61
CA THR A 37 -18.41 -13.99 11.26
C THR A 37 -17.93 -12.53 11.20
N LEU A 38 -18.40 -11.76 10.22
CA LEU A 38 -18.23 -10.31 10.20
C LEU A 38 -19.35 -9.62 11.00
N GLY A 39 -18.98 -8.57 11.74
CA GLY A 39 -19.97 -7.67 12.32
C GLY A 39 -20.75 -6.94 11.21
N THR A 40 -22.04 -6.70 11.44
CA THR A 40 -22.92 -6.02 10.48
C THR A 40 -22.37 -4.66 10.03
N ASP A 41 -21.83 -3.87 10.97
CA ASP A 41 -21.22 -2.58 10.67
C ASP A 41 -19.92 -2.72 9.85
N ALA A 42 -19.17 -3.81 10.02
CA ALA A 42 -17.95 -4.07 9.28
C ALA A 42 -18.26 -4.43 7.82
N GLU A 43 -19.22 -5.34 7.61
CA GLU A 43 -19.71 -5.69 6.27
C GLU A 43 -20.31 -4.46 5.56
N HIS A 44 -21.14 -3.68 6.28
CA HIS A 44 -21.72 -2.46 5.73
C HIS A 44 -20.65 -1.48 5.29
N LEU A 45 -19.62 -1.22 6.12
CA LEU A 45 -18.51 -0.35 5.74
C LEU A 45 -17.80 -0.84 4.47
N ILE A 46 -17.51 -2.14 4.38
CA ILE A 46 -16.88 -2.72 3.19
C ILE A 46 -17.75 -2.52 1.96
N ARG A 47 -19.06 -2.80 2.02
CA ARG A 47 -19.99 -2.59 0.90
C ARG A 47 -20.13 -1.13 0.50
N SER A 48 -20.06 -0.20 1.46
CA SER A 48 -20.09 1.24 1.19
C SER A 48 -18.79 1.78 0.58
N MET A 49 -17.67 1.06 0.70
CA MET A 49 -16.39 1.42 0.07
C MET A 49 -16.18 0.70 -1.27
N VAL A 50 -16.52 -0.59 -1.33
CA VAL A 50 -16.44 -1.44 -2.53
C VAL A 50 -17.72 -1.27 -3.33
N CYS A 51 -17.85 -0.09 -3.93
CA CYS A 51 -18.95 0.23 -4.82
C CYS A 51 -18.52 1.23 -5.91
N ASN A 52 -19.47 1.59 -6.77
CA ASN A 52 -19.30 2.66 -7.73
C ASN A 52 -18.94 4.00 -7.05
N THR A 53 -18.18 4.84 -7.75
CA THR A 53 -17.61 6.07 -7.21
C THR A 53 -18.67 7.08 -6.75
N GLU A 54 -19.84 7.13 -7.39
CA GLU A 54 -20.91 8.08 -7.10
C GLU A 54 -21.52 7.84 -5.71
N ASN A 55 -21.52 6.59 -5.26
CA ASN A 55 -22.11 6.13 -4.00
C ASN A 55 -21.05 5.80 -2.94
N ARG A 56 -19.76 5.96 -3.27
CA ARG A 56 -18.67 5.53 -2.39
C ARG A 56 -18.58 6.44 -1.17
N LEU A 57 -18.59 5.82 0.01
CA LEU A 57 -18.38 6.51 1.27
C LEU A 57 -17.03 7.26 1.26
N GLY A 58 -17.04 8.52 1.67
CA GLY A 58 -15.86 9.40 1.67
C GLY A 58 -15.77 10.32 0.46
N ARG A 59 -16.73 10.27 -0.48
CA ARG A 59 -16.81 11.19 -1.61
C ARG A 59 -16.96 12.65 -1.15
N GLY A 60 -17.71 12.89 -0.06
CA GLY A 60 -17.83 14.23 0.56
C GLY A 60 -16.68 14.60 1.49
N GLY A 61 -15.70 13.70 1.65
CA GLY A 61 -14.54 13.87 2.51
C GLY A 61 -14.48 12.87 3.66
N ALA A 62 -13.36 12.92 4.40
CA ALA A 62 -13.04 11.91 5.41
C ALA A 62 -14.04 11.85 6.59
N HIS A 63 -14.82 12.91 6.84
CA HIS A 63 -15.79 12.92 7.93
C HIS A 63 -16.88 11.85 7.74
N GLU A 64 -17.25 11.53 6.50
CA GLU A 64 -18.26 10.51 6.20
C GLU A 64 -17.79 9.13 6.65
N ILE A 65 -16.51 8.84 6.42
CA ILE A 65 -15.87 7.60 6.85
C ILE A 65 -15.80 7.57 8.38
N LYS A 66 -15.32 8.66 9.01
CA LYS A 66 -15.21 8.76 10.48
C LYS A 66 -16.56 8.62 11.19
N GLY A 67 -17.65 9.09 10.58
CA GLY A 67 -19.00 9.02 11.11
C GLY A 67 -19.70 7.66 10.95
N HIS A 68 -19.07 6.70 10.27
CA HIS A 68 -19.65 5.38 10.05
C HIS A 68 -19.77 4.59 11.37
N ALA A 69 -20.85 3.82 11.53
CA ALA A 69 -21.15 3.06 12.76
C ALA A 69 -20.03 2.10 13.20
N PHE A 70 -19.29 1.55 12.23
CA PHE A 70 -18.09 0.74 12.46
C PHE A 70 -17.04 1.42 13.37
N PHE A 71 -16.92 2.75 13.29
CA PHE A 71 -15.98 3.54 14.09
C PHE A 71 -16.62 4.16 15.34
N ARG A 72 -17.81 3.69 15.76
CA ARG A 72 -18.47 4.20 16.96
C ARG A 72 -17.55 4.06 18.18
N GLY A 73 -17.35 5.16 18.89
CA GLY A 73 -16.49 5.22 20.08
C GLY A 73 -15.02 5.48 19.79
N VAL A 74 -14.61 5.58 18.53
CA VAL A 74 -13.25 6.00 18.16
C VAL A 74 -13.11 7.52 18.31
N GLU A 75 -12.17 7.95 19.15
CA GLU A 75 -11.79 9.35 19.27
C GLU A 75 -10.62 9.64 18.31
N PHE A 76 -10.93 10.24 17.16
CA PHE A 76 -9.97 10.39 16.06
C PHE A 76 -8.88 11.42 16.33
N ASP A 77 -9.09 12.43 17.19
CA ASP A 77 -8.12 13.48 17.48
C ASP A 77 -7.02 13.02 18.46
N SER A 78 -7.29 11.97 19.23
CA SER A 78 -6.34 11.29 20.12
C SER A 78 -5.89 9.92 19.63
N LEU A 79 -6.28 9.50 18.41
CA LEU A 79 -5.95 8.17 17.89
C LEU A 79 -4.46 7.81 18.01
N ARG A 80 -3.56 8.79 17.78
CA ARG A 80 -2.10 8.60 17.90
C ARG A 80 -1.57 8.52 19.34
N ARG A 81 -2.39 8.87 20.33
CA ARG A 81 -2.08 8.78 21.77
C ARG A 81 -2.57 7.47 22.39
N ILE A 82 -3.39 6.70 21.67
CA ILE A 82 -3.88 5.40 22.12
C ILE A 82 -2.80 4.35 21.88
N ARG A 83 -2.68 3.39 22.80
CA ARG A 83 -1.75 2.27 22.69
C ARG A 83 -2.10 1.42 21.46
N ALA A 84 -1.11 1.14 20.62
CA ALA A 84 -1.29 0.30 19.43
C ALA A 84 -1.60 -1.16 19.83
N PRO A 85 -2.40 -1.90 19.02
CA PRO A 85 -2.69 -3.31 19.29
C PRO A 85 -1.45 -4.21 19.17
N PHE A 86 -0.47 -3.79 18.37
CA PHE A 86 0.81 -4.46 18.22
C PHE A 86 1.95 -3.45 18.37
N GLU A 87 2.88 -3.75 19.29
CA GLU A 87 4.08 -2.95 19.54
C GLU A 87 5.30 -3.80 19.12
N PRO A 88 6.01 -3.43 18.03
CA PRO A 88 7.16 -4.19 17.56
C PRO A 88 8.28 -4.16 18.61
N ARG A 89 8.88 -5.33 18.86
CA ARG A 89 10.00 -5.48 19.80
C ARG A 89 11.30 -5.41 19.02
N LEU A 90 11.91 -4.24 19.01
CA LEU A 90 13.16 -3.99 18.32
C LEU A 90 14.35 -4.30 19.24
N THR A 91 15.36 -4.95 18.68
CA THR A 91 16.64 -5.24 19.35
C THR A 91 17.65 -4.11 19.18
N SER A 92 17.56 -3.34 18.09
CA SER A 92 18.45 -2.22 17.79
C SER A 92 17.77 -1.17 16.89
N ASN A 93 18.45 -0.05 16.64
CA ASN A 93 18.01 1.00 15.71
C ASN A 93 18.10 0.61 14.22
N ILE A 94 18.73 -0.53 13.91
CA ILE A 94 18.88 -1.08 12.55
C ILE A 94 18.19 -2.44 12.40
N ASP A 95 17.30 -2.80 13.34
CA ASP A 95 16.60 -4.07 13.34
C ASP A 95 15.65 -4.20 12.14
N THR A 96 15.87 -5.23 11.32
CA THR A 96 15.06 -5.53 10.12
C THR A 96 14.13 -6.73 10.29
N THR A 97 13.91 -7.23 11.51
CA THR A 97 13.14 -8.47 11.80
C THR A 97 11.72 -8.47 11.22
N TYR A 98 11.09 -7.30 11.12
CA TYR A 98 9.72 -7.16 10.60
C TYR A 98 9.66 -6.94 9.08
N PHE A 99 10.79 -7.08 8.37
CA PHE A 99 10.88 -7.02 6.92
C PHE A 99 11.31 -8.38 6.35
N PRO A 100 10.69 -8.88 5.27
CA PRO A 100 11.08 -10.14 4.63
C PRO A 100 12.36 -9.95 3.80
N THR A 101 13.52 -9.97 4.44
CA THR A 101 14.82 -9.75 3.76
C THR A 101 15.23 -10.91 2.84
N ASP A 102 14.69 -12.10 3.07
CA ASP A 102 15.05 -13.31 2.32
C ASP A 102 14.42 -13.34 0.91
N GLU A 103 13.36 -12.57 0.69
CA GLU A 103 12.67 -12.45 -0.61
C GLU A 103 13.29 -11.38 -1.52
N ILE A 104 14.28 -10.64 -1.01
CA ILE A 104 14.92 -9.57 -1.77
C ILE A 104 15.95 -10.19 -2.71
N ASP A 105 15.71 -10.07 -4.02
CA ASP A 105 16.69 -10.40 -5.04
C ASP A 105 17.95 -9.55 -4.83
N GLN A 106 19.06 -10.21 -4.46
CA GLN A 106 20.35 -9.57 -4.25
C GLN A 106 21.13 -9.37 -5.56
N THR A 107 20.51 -9.65 -6.71
CA THR A 107 21.12 -9.44 -8.02
C THR A 107 21.33 -7.95 -8.26
N ASP A 108 22.59 -7.55 -8.42
CA ASP A 108 22.96 -6.21 -8.87
C ASP A 108 22.68 -6.05 -10.37
N ASN A 109 21.40 -5.84 -10.68
CA ASN A 109 20.92 -5.66 -12.04
C ASN A 109 21.63 -4.50 -12.77
N ALA A 110 22.03 -3.45 -12.05
CA ALA A 110 22.75 -2.32 -12.64
C ALA A 110 24.15 -2.74 -13.14
N THR A 111 24.89 -3.50 -12.32
CA THR A 111 26.20 -4.03 -12.71
C THR A 111 26.08 -5.06 -13.82
N VAL A 112 25.08 -5.95 -13.77
CA VAL A 112 24.82 -6.96 -14.81
C VAL A 112 24.50 -6.29 -16.15
N LEU A 113 23.59 -5.32 -16.17
CA LEU A 113 23.21 -4.60 -17.39
C LEU A 113 24.39 -3.81 -17.97
N LYS A 114 25.22 -3.20 -17.11
CA LYS A 114 26.43 -2.50 -17.55
C LYS A 114 27.44 -3.46 -18.20
N ALA A 115 27.64 -4.63 -17.62
CA ALA A 115 28.53 -5.65 -18.18
C ALA A 115 28.00 -6.19 -19.53
N GLN A 116 26.69 -6.42 -19.65
CA GLN A 116 26.06 -6.86 -20.91
C GLN A 116 26.21 -5.81 -22.02
N ALA A 117 26.01 -4.52 -21.71
CA ALA A 117 26.18 -3.45 -22.67
C ALA A 117 27.63 -3.37 -23.19
N ILE A 118 28.62 -3.50 -22.30
CA ILE A 118 30.05 -3.51 -22.66
C ILE A 118 30.39 -4.72 -23.55
N GLN A 119 29.86 -5.90 -23.24
CA GLN A 119 30.06 -7.11 -24.06
C GLN A 119 29.46 -6.98 -25.47
N GLN A 120 28.37 -6.22 -25.62
CA GLN A 120 27.75 -5.92 -26.92
C GLN A 120 28.45 -4.77 -27.68
N GLY A 121 29.58 -4.27 -27.18
CA GLY A 121 30.33 -3.18 -27.80
C GLY A 121 29.70 -1.80 -27.63
N HIS A 122 28.65 -1.67 -26.81
CA HIS A 122 28.09 -0.37 -26.45
C HIS A 122 29.01 0.32 -25.44
N LYS A 123 29.45 1.53 -25.76
CA LYS A 123 30.04 2.42 -24.76
C LYS A 123 28.91 2.94 -23.87
N VAL A 124 28.92 2.54 -22.60
CA VAL A 124 28.07 3.15 -21.57
C VAL A 124 28.74 4.48 -21.17
N GLU A 125 28.60 5.50 -22.01
CA GLU A 125 28.96 6.88 -21.65
C GLU A 125 27.75 7.54 -20.99
N GLU A 126 27.89 7.94 -19.73
CA GLU A 126 26.89 8.76 -19.04
C GLU A 126 26.87 10.14 -19.69
N SER A 127 25.86 10.40 -20.53
CA SER A 127 25.65 11.73 -21.10
C SER A 127 24.94 12.63 -20.09
N PRO A 128 25.15 13.96 -20.13
CA PRO A 128 24.41 14.91 -19.29
C PRO A 128 22.89 14.79 -19.44
N GLU A 129 22.41 14.35 -20.60
CA GLU A 129 20.98 14.15 -20.93
C GLU A 129 20.33 13.07 -20.05
N MET A 130 21.09 12.05 -19.65
CA MET A 130 20.63 10.98 -18.75
C MET A 130 20.30 11.50 -17.34
N SER A 131 20.82 12.66 -16.96
CA SER A 131 20.56 13.30 -15.67
C SER A 131 19.33 14.21 -15.65
N LEU A 132 18.78 14.57 -16.83
CA LEU A 132 17.65 15.49 -16.96
C LEU A 132 16.41 15.07 -16.16
N PRO A 133 16.02 13.77 -16.11
CA PRO A 133 14.86 13.34 -15.32
C PRO A 133 15.03 13.52 -13.80
N PHE A 134 16.27 13.73 -13.33
CA PHE A 134 16.61 13.83 -11.91
C PHE A 134 16.89 15.27 -11.46
N ILE A 135 16.78 16.25 -12.36
CA ILE A 135 16.88 17.67 -11.98
C ILE A 135 15.75 17.98 -10.97
N GLY A 136 16.12 18.48 -9.79
CA GLY A 136 15.18 18.76 -8.70
C GLY A 136 14.87 17.56 -7.79
N TYR A 137 15.49 16.40 -8.03
CA TYR A 137 15.37 15.24 -7.15
C TYR A 137 15.95 15.49 -5.75
N THR A 138 17.06 16.25 -5.69
CA THR A 138 17.74 16.55 -4.42
C THR A 138 16.83 17.38 -3.50
N PHE A 139 16.39 16.75 -2.41
CA PHE A 139 15.63 17.40 -1.36
C PHE A 139 16.45 17.49 -0.07
N LYS A 140 16.48 18.68 0.54
CA LYS A 140 17.08 18.90 1.86
C LYS A 140 15.99 19.36 2.82
N ARG A 141 15.74 18.57 3.86
CA ARG A 141 14.55 18.74 4.71
C ARG A 141 14.50 20.08 5.44
N PHE A 142 15.63 20.75 5.66
CA PHE A 142 15.73 22.14 6.14
C PHE A 142 17.11 22.70 5.73
N ASP A 143 17.18 23.89 5.14
CA ASP A 143 18.40 24.70 5.22
C ASP A 143 18.40 25.36 6.60
N ASN A 144 19.43 25.10 7.42
CA ASN A 144 19.65 25.79 8.69
C ASN A 144 19.99 27.28 8.45
N ASN A 145 19.04 28.06 7.92
CA ASN A 145 19.10 29.53 7.88
C ASN A 145 18.27 30.14 9.02
N PHE A 146 18.38 29.59 10.22
CA PHE A 146 18.16 30.37 11.44
C PHE A 146 19.51 30.98 11.84
N ARG A 147 19.80 32.16 11.26
CA ARG A 147 20.72 33.13 11.84
C ARG A 147 19.93 34.10 12.69
#